data_AF-A0A0R0IS05-F1
#
_entry.id   AF-A0A0R0IS05-F1
#
_cell.length_a   1.000
_cell.length_b   1.000
_cell.length_c   1.000
_cell.angle_alpha   90.00
_cell.angle_beta   90.00
_cell.angle_gamma   90.00
#
_symmetry.space_group_name_H-M   'P 1'
#
loop_
_entity.id
_entity.type
_entity.pdbx_description
1 polymer ?
#
loop_
_entity_poly.entity_id
_entity_poly.type
_entity_poly.pdbx_seq_one_letter_code
_entity_poly.pdbx_strand_id
1 'polypeptide(L)'
;MDNEGDEVNSVGQSSSLDTVEVEGYQVRPELESIVRKFIIKHGDVFENCTVSTMIFRSMLLEMICDIISDLQDKNLYEITENKLHRMIGLANDILEEILEARQILNQSSMLKEKKHISKKIIETVKRELEECVEEKNAVAAKFQILCDKETACKESLARAEDEYAKISQTFTDATSKVRQFANCSLANGLL
;
A
#
# COMPACT_ATOMS: atom_id res chain seq x y z
N MET A 1 -10.86 -21.13 9.46
CA MET A 1 -10.13 -21.15 8.18
C MET A 1 -10.80 -22.22 7.37
N ASP A 2 -11.63 -21.77 6.46
CA ASP A 2 -12.68 -22.56 5.86
C ASP A 2 -12.10 -23.47 4.77
N ASN A 3 -12.47 -24.73 4.87
CA ASN A 3 -12.11 -25.82 3.98
C ASN A 3 -13.08 -25.80 2.79
N GLU A 4 -12.72 -25.10 1.72
CA GLU A 4 -13.38 -25.22 0.42
C GLU A 4 -12.44 -26.02 -0.50
N GLY A 5 -12.72 -27.32 -0.58
CA GLY A 5 -12.13 -28.19 -1.58
C GLY A 5 -12.70 -27.85 -2.95
N ASP A 6 -11.83 -27.38 -3.85
CA ASP A 6 -12.17 -27.22 -5.25
C ASP A 6 -11.77 -28.51 -5.99
N GLU A 7 -12.60 -29.54 -5.79
CA GLU A 7 -12.53 -30.83 -6.48
C GLU A 7 -13.41 -30.75 -7.74
N VAL A 8 -12.94 -30.04 -8.78
CA VAL A 8 -13.61 -30.01 -10.09
C VAL A 8 -12.61 -30.08 -11.25
N ASN A 9 -11.92 -31.21 -11.38
CA ASN A 9 -11.33 -31.62 -12.66
C ASN A 9 -11.72 -33.06 -12.99
N SER A 10 -13.02 -33.34 -12.96
CA SER A 10 -13.61 -34.52 -13.61
C SER A 10 -14.30 -34.07 -14.90
N VAL A 11 -13.55 -33.41 -15.78
CA VAL A 11 -13.98 -33.14 -17.15
C VAL A 11 -13.40 -34.24 -18.02
N GLY A 12 -14.22 -35.27 -18.24
CA GLY A 12 -14.19 -36.12 -19.43
C GLY A 12 -12.91 -36.91 -19.68
N GLN A 13 -12.87 -38.15 -19.21
CA GLN A 13 -12.23 -39.26 -19.92
C GLN A 13 -12.99 -39.60 -21.24
N SER A 14 -13.53 -38.60 -21.94
CA SER A 14 -14.18 -38.81 -23.22
C SER A 14 -13.10 -39.00 -24.29
N SER A 15 -12.92 -40.26 -24.67
CA SER A 15 -12.30 -40.73 -25.91
C SER A 15 -10.83 -40.36 -26.16
N SER A 16 -9.92 -40.99 -25.43
CA SER A 16 -8.52 -41.23 -25.87
C SER A 16 -8.42 -42.22 -27.05
N LEU A 17 -9.44 -42.34 -27.90
CA LEU A 17 -9.46 -43.46 -28.84
C LEU A 17 -8.76 -43.21 -30.17
N ASP A 18 -8.34 -41.98 -30.47
CA ASP A 18 -7.54 -41.75 -31.68
C ASP A 18 -6.72 -40.45 -31.61
N THR A 19 -6.07 -40.15 -30.48
CA THR A 19 -5.05 -39.09 -30.43
C THR A 19 -3.66 -39.70 -30.40
N VAL A 20 -2.73 -39.04 -31.07
CA VAL A 20 -1.30 -39.35 -31.02
C VAL A 20 -0.59 -38.32 -30.15
N GLU A 21 0.41 -38.77 -29.41
CA GLU A 21 1.24 -37.90 -28.59
C GLU A 21 2.45 -37.40 -29.39
N VAL A 22 2.63 -36.08 -29.48
CA VAL A 22 3.78 -35.44 -30.12
C VAL A 22 4.41 -34.47 -29.12
N GLU A 23 5.60 -34.79 -28.61
CA GLU A 23 6.30 -33.96 -27.62
C GLU A 23 5.42 -33.59 -26.40
N GLY A 24 4.59 -34.55 -25.95
CA GLY A 24 3.63 -34.39 -24.85
C GLY A 24 2.24 -33.87 -25.25
N TYR A 25 2.06 -33.35 -26.46
CA TYR A 25 0.78 -32.85 -26.96
C TYR A 25 -0.10 -33.98 -27.49
N GLN A 26 -1.36 -34.05 -27.06
CA GLN A 26 -2.33 -35.01 -27.58
C GLN A 26 -3.09 -34.40 -28.75
N VAL A 27 -2.81 -34.85 -29.96
CA VAL A 27 -3.37 -34.28 -31.20
C VAL A 27 -3.97 -35.37 -32.08
N ARG A 28 -4.86 -35.01 -33.00
CA ARG A 28 -5.37 -35.96 -33.99
C ARG A 28 -4.24 -36.47 -34.92
N PRO A 29 -4.32 -37.72 -35.41
CA PRO A 29 -3.23 -38.34 -36.17
C PRO A 29 -2.94 -37.62 -37.48
N GLU A 30 -3.94 -36.97 -38.09
CA GLU A 30 -3.77 -36.23 -39.34
C GLU A 30 -2.89 -34.98 -39.17
N LEU A 31 -2.83 -34.42 -37.95
CA LEU A 31 -2.04 -33.23 -37.64
C LEU A 31 -0.62 -33.55 -37.17
N GLU A 32 -0.28 -34.80 -36.90
CA GLU A 32 1.00 -35.22 -36.29
C GLU A 32 2.22 -34.62 -37.03
N SER A 33 2.21 -34.71 -38.35
CA SER A 33 3.31 -34.20 -39.19
C SER A 33 3.44 -32.67 -39.11
N ILE A 34 2.31 -31.96 -39.07
CA ILE A 34 2.26 -30.50 -39.01
C ILE A 34 2.72 -30.04 -37.63
N VAL A 35 2.22 -30.67 -36.57
CA VAL A 35 2.60 -30.39 -35.19
C VAL A 35 4.10 -30.58 -34.99
N ARG A 36 4.66 -31.71 -35.45
CA ARG A 36 6.10 -31.96 -35.37
C ARG A 36 6.92 -30.89 -36.11
N LYS A 37 6.52 -30.53 -37.34
CA LYS A 37 7.17 -29.44 -38.10
C LYS A 37 7.04 -28.08 -37.40
N PHE A 38 5.87 -27.82 -36.81
CA PHE A 38 5.60 -26.59 -36.08
C PHE A 38 6.50 -26.46 -34.85
N ILE A 39 6.59 -27.51 -34.02
CA ILE A 39 7.45 -27.54 -32.84
C ILE A 39 8.93 -27.45 -33.23
N ILE A 40 9.37 -28.17 -34.27
CA ILE A 40 10.77 -28.05 -34.75
C ILE A 40 11.10 -26.61 -35.18
N LYS A 41 10.14 -25.91 -35.80
CA LYS A 41 10.35 -24.56 -36.32
C LYS A 41 10.22 -23.46 -35.27
N HIS A 42 9.26 -23.59 -34.35
CA HIS A 42 8.88 -22.54 -33.41
C HIS A 42 9.23 -22.85 -31.95
N GLY A 43 9.70 -24.07 -31.67
CA GLY A 43 9.82 -24.60 -30.32
C GLY A 43 8.44 -24.89 -29.70
N ASP A 44 8.44 -25.13 -28.39
CA ASP A 44 7.20 -25.17 -27.62
C ASP A 44 6.68 -23.74 -27.40
N VAL A 45 5.70 -23.34 -28.22
CA VAL A 45 5.09 -22.00 -28.13
C VAL A 45 4.30 -21.78 -26.83
N PHE A 46 3.98 -22.85 -26.09
CA PHE A 46 3.26 -22.76 -24.83
C PHE A 46 4.15 -22.93 -23.58
N GLU A 47 5.47 -23.09 -23.73
CA GLU A 47 6.40 -23.30 -22.61
C GLU A 47 6.24 -22.23 -21.51
N ASN A 48 6.10 -20.96 -21.92
CA ASN A 48 5.93 -19.80 -21.04
C ASN A 48 4.48 -19.27 -20.99
N CYS A 49 3.52 -20.07 -21.45
CA CYS A 49 2.10 -19.70 -21.44
C CYS A 49 1.47 -19.96 -20.06
N THR A 50 0.51 -19.11 -19.68
CA THR A 50 -0.27 -19.23 -18.44
C THR A 50 -1.27 -20.39 -18.46
N VAL A 51 -1.64 -20.88 -19.65
CA VAL A 51 -2.44 -22.10 -19.80
C VAL A 51 -1.63 -23.26 -19.21
N SER A 52 -2.01 -23.74 -18.03
CA SER A 52 -1.22 -24.72 -17.27
C SER A 52 -1.50 -26.17 -17.67
N THR A 53 -2.66 -26.41 -18.26
CA THR A 53 -3.19 -27.74 -18.53
C THR A 53 -2.80 -28.19 -19.94
N MET A 54 -2.14 -29.34 -20.02
CA MET A 54 -1.68 -29.90 -21.31
C MET A 54 -2.84 -30.15 -22.28
N ILE A 55 -4.04 -30.47 -21.76
CA ILE A 55 -5.26 -30.67 -22.55
C ILE A 55 -5.61 -29.40 -23.35
N PHE A 56 -5.64 -28.24 -22.69
CA PHE A 56 -5.99 -26.98 -23.36
C PHE A 56 -4.88 -26.51 -24.29
N ARG A 57 -3.60 -26.68 -23.92
CA ARG A 57 -2.49 -26.39 -24.84
C ARG A 57 -2.54 -27.26 -26.09
N SER A 58 -2.88 -28.54 -25.95
CA SER A 58 -3.06 -29.46 -27.08
C SER A 58 -4.20 -29.01 -27.99
N MET A 59 -5.36 -28.64 -27.41
CA MET A 59 -6.49 -28.12 -28.17
C MET A 59 -6.15 -26.82 -28.93
N LEU A 60 -5.40 -25.90 -28.32
CA LEU A 60 -4.93 -24.67 -28.97
C LEU A 60 -3.94 -24.97 -30.09
N LEU A 61 -2.99 -25.89 -29.85
CA LEU A 61 -2.03 -26.31 -30.87
C LEU A 61 -2.71 -26.95 -32.06
N GLU A 62 -3.71 -27.81 -31.83
CA GLU A 62 -4.53 -28.40 -32.88
C GLU A 62 -5.26 -27.33 -33.69
N MET A 63 -5.87 -26.35 -33.03
CA MET A 63 -6.54 -25.24 -33.72
C MET A 63 -5.56 -24.46 -34.62
N ILE A 64 -4.36 -24.16 -34.13
CA ILE A 64 -3.33 -23.48 -34.93
C ILE A 64 -2.89 -24.35 -36.11
N CYS A 65 -2.66 -25.65 -35.88
CA CYS A 65 -2.21 -26.57 -36.91
C CYS A 65 -3.29 -26.85 -37.97
N ASP A 66 -4.56 -26.88 -37.59
CA ASP A 66 -5.70 -26.91 -38.53
C ASP A 66 -5.64 -25.70 -39.46
N ILE A 67 -5.48 -24.50 -38.89
CA ILE A 67 -5.39 -23.26 -39.69
C ILE A 67 -4.23 -23.35 -40.67
N ILE A 68 -3.06 -23.82 -40.22
CA ILE A 68 -1.89 -24.01 -41.07
C ILE A 68 -2.17 -25.00 -42.20
N SER A 69 -2.75 -26.17 -41.90
CA SER A 69 -3.08 -27.19 -42.91
C SER A 69 -4.01 -26.62 -43.96
N ASP A 70 -5.07 -25.92 -43.55
CA ASP A 70 -6.03 -25.36 -44.48
C ASP A 70 -5.42 -24.30 -45.40
N LEU A 71 -4.51 -23.47 -44.88
CA LEU A 71 -3.84 -22.45 -45.68
C LEU A 71 -2.73 -23.01 -46.58
N GLN A 72 -2.17 -24.18 -46.26
CA GLN A 72 -1.12 -24.84 -47.05
C GLN A 72 -1.69 -25.74 -48.14
N ASP A 73 -2.70 -26.55 -47.80
CA ASP A 73 -3.13 -27.68 -48.63
C ASP A 73 -4.31 -27.35 -49.55
N LYS A 74 -5.05 -26.28 -49.27
CA LYS A 74 -6.27 -25.92 -50.00
C LYS A 74 -6.05 -24.72 -50.91
N ASN A 75 -6.62 -24.77 -52.10
CA ASN A 75 -6.72 -23.58 -52.93
C ASN A 75 -7.64 -22.54 -52.26
N LEU A 76 -7.42 -21.25 -52.53
CA LEU A 76 -8.25 -20.17 -51.96
C LEU A 76 -9.76 -20.39 -52.18
N TYR A 77 -10.14 -20.98 -53.32
CA TYR A 77 -11.53 -21.29 -53.67
C TYR A 77 -12.17 -22.40 -52.82
N GLU A 78 -11.36 -23.21 -52.13
CA GLU A 78 -11.82 -24.32 -51.29
C GLU A 78 -11.97 -23.92 -49.81
N ILE A 79 -11.41 -22.77 -49.40
CA ILE A 79 -11.55 -22.25 -48.04
C ILE A 79 -12.84 -21.44 -47.96
N THR A 80 -13.80 -21.96 -47.20
CA THR A 80 -15.09 -21.28 -47.02
C THR A 80 -14.92 -19.97 -46.24
N GLU A 81 -15.78 -19.00 -46.55
CA GLU A 81 -15.79 -17.70 -45.87
C GLU A 81 -15.95 -17.83 -44.34
N ASN A 82 -16.81 -18.74 -43.86
CA ASN A 82 -16.97 -19.03 -42.44
C ASN A 82 -15.66 -19.49 -41.78
N LYS A 83 -14.84 -20.24 -42.52
CA LYS A 83 -13.56 -20.75 -42.01
C LYS A 83 -12.52 -19.63 -41.90
N LEU A 84 -12.47 -18.75 -42.90
CA LEU A 84 -11.67 -17.53 -42.86
C LEU A 84 -12.08 -16.63 -41.67
N HIS A 85 -13.37 -16.43 -41.45
CA HIS A 85 -13.86 -15.66 -40.29
C HIS A 85 -13.43 -16.29 -38.97
N ARG A 86 -13.48 -17.62 -38.84
CA ARG A 86 -13.00 -18.31 -37.62
C ARG A 86 -11.49 -18.15 -37.41
N MET A 87 -10.70 -18.27 -38.48
CA MET A 87 -9.24 -18.04 -38.44
C MET A 87 -8.92 -16.62 -37.98
N ILE A 88 -9.61 -15.64 -38.55
CA ILE A 88 -9.47 -14.23 -38.19
C ILE A 88 -9.89 -14.00 -36.74
N GLY A 89 -11.01 -14.59 -36.30
CA GLY A 89 -11.47 -14.52 -34.91
C GLY A 89 -10.42 -15.00 -33.93
N LEU A 90 -9.90 -16.23 -34.13
CA LEU A 90 -8.85 -16.80 -33.28
C LEU A 90 -7.58 -15.93 -33.24
N ALA A 91 -7.15 -15.41 -34.39
CA ALA A 91 -5.99 -14.54 -34.45
C ALA A 91 -6.23 -13.21 -33.71
N ASN A 92 -7.42 -12.62 -33.84
CA ASN A 92 -7.78 -11.39 -33.16
C ASN A 92 -7.85 -11.59 -31.64
N ASP A 93 -8.48 -12.66 -31.17
CA ASP A 93 -8.59 -12.96 -29.73
C ASP A 93 -7.19 -13.06 -29.09
N ILE A 94 -6.26 -13.80 -29.72
CA ILE A 94 -4.87 -13.91 -29.24
C ILE A 94 -4.17 -12.55 -29.24
N LEU A 95 -4.34 -11.75 -30.29
CA LEU A 95 -3.70 -10.43 -30.38
C LEU A 95 -4.26 -9.45 -29.34
N GLU A 96 -5.55 -9.56 -29.01
CA GLU A 96 -6.20 -8.76 -27.97
C GLU A 96 -5.68 -9.13 -26.58
N GLU A 97 -5.57 -10.42 -26.25
CA GLU A 97 -4.95 -10.87 -24.99
C GLU A 97 -3.49 -10.41 -24.86
N ILE A 98 -2.72 -10.46 -25.95
CA ILE A 98 -1.33 -9.96 -25.96
C ILE A 98 -1.29 -8.45 -25.73
N LEU A 99 -2.23 -7.70 -26.32
CA LEU A 99 -2.34 -6.25 -26.11
C LEU A 99 -2.65 -5.95 -24.64
N GLU A 100 -3.61 -6.65 -24.04
CA GLU A 100 -3.98 -6.49 -22.63
C GLU A 100 -2.80 -6.85 -21.71
N ALA A 101 -2.16 -8.00 -21.92
CA ALA A 101 -0.97 -8.40 -21.16
C ALA A 101 0.15 -7.35 -21.25
N ARG A 102 0.36 -6.76 -22.43
CA ARG A 102 1.32 -5.66 -22.63
C ARG A 102 0.92 -4.40 -21.86
N GLN A 103 -0.36 -4.06 -21.82
CA GLN A 103 -0.86 -2.92 -21.04
C GLN A 103 -0.67 -3.15 -19.54
N ILE A 104 -1.01 -4.34 -19.04
CA ILE A 104 -0.80 -4.75 -17.64
C ILE A 104 0.70 -4.67 -17.28
N LEU A 105 1.58 -5.17 -18.15
CA LEU A 105 3.02 -5.09 -17.92
C LEU A 105 3.50 -3.63 -17.77
N ASN A 106 3.03 -2.75 -18.65
CA ASN A 106 3.38 -1.32 -18.57
C ASN A 106 2.85 -0.67 -17.28
N GLN A 107 1.60 -0.95 -16.91
CA GLN A 107 1.01 -0.47 -15.65
C GLN A 107 1.77 -0.99 -14.42
N SER A 108 2.19 -2.25 -14.44
CA SER A 108 2.92 -2.88 -13.33
C SER A 108 4.27 -2.20 -13.08
N SER A 109 4.97 -1.80 -14.15
CA SER A 109 6.23 -1.05 -14.07
C SER A 109 6.03 0.30 -13.39
N MET A 110 5.01 1.06 -13.82
CA MET A 110 4.65 2.34 -13.20
C MET A 110 4.23 2.19 -11.74
N LEU A 111 3.46 1.15 -11.40
CA LEU A 111 3.04 0.86 -10.02
C LEU A 111 4.23 0.51 -9.13
N LYS A 112 5.22 -0.23 -9.65
CA LYS A 112 6.45 -0.56 -8.91
C LYS A 112 7.23 0.71 -8.54
N GLU A 113 7.36 1.65 -9.45
CA GLU A 113 8.00 2.95 -9.18
C GLU A 113 7.21 3.77 -8.15
N LYS A 114 5.88 3.91 -8.34
CA LYS A 114 5.01 4.61 -7.39
C LYS A 114 5.05 3.99 -5.99
N LYS A 115 5.09 2.67 -5.87
CA LYS A 115 5.24 1.94 -4.61
C LYS A 115 6.56 2.31 -3.91
N HIS A 116 7.66 2.37 -4.67
CA HIS A 116 8.96 2.75 -4.13
C HIS A 116 9.01 4.21 -3.67
N ILE A 117 8.44 5.13 -4.45
CA ILE A 117 8.31 6.55 -4.06
C ILE A 117 7.46 6.69 -2.79
N SER A 118 6.30 6.04 -2.75
CA SER A 118 5.41 6.06 -1.58
C SER A 118 6.10 5.54 -0.31
N LYS A 119 6.89 4.47 -0.42
CA LYS A 119 7.69 3.94 0.69
C LYS A 119 8.67 5.00 1.24
N LYS A 120 9.41 5.70 0.37
CA LYS A 120 10.35 6.76 0.78
C LYS A 120 9.66 7.94 1.47
N ILE A 121 8.47 8.32 0.99
CA ILE A 121 7.66 9.38 1.62
C ILE A 121 7.25 8.94 3.03
N ILE A 122 6.77 7.71 3.19
CA ILE A 122 6.40 7.17 4.52
C ILE A 122 7.60 7.17 5.46
N GLU A 123 8.78 6.74 5.01
CA GLU A 123 10.01 6.76 5.83
C GLU A 123 10.40 8.18 6.25
N THR A 124 10.26 9.15 5.33
CA THR A 124 10.56 10.57 5.60
C THR A 124 9.60 11.15 6.62
N VAL A 125 8.29 11.00 6.41
CA VAL A 125 7.25 11.50 7.31
C VAL A 125 7.33 10.83 8.69
N LYS A 126 7.72 9.56 8.77
CA LYS A 126 7.95 8.89 10.06
C LYS A 126 9.08 9.53 10.86
N ARG A 127 10.20 9.87 10.21
CA ARG A 127 11.32 10.56 10.85
C ARG A 127 10.94 11.97 11.30
N GLU A 128 10.23 12.72 10.46
CA GLU A 128 9.72 14.05 10.82
C GLU A 128 8.74 13.99 12.00
N LEU A 129 7.90 12.95 12.06
CA LEU A 129 6.99 12.73 13.17
C LEU A 129 7.74 12.43 14.47
N GLU A 130 8.80 11.61 14.42
CA GLU A 130 9.64 11.30 15.58
C GLU A 130 10.31 12.57 16.14
N GLU A 131 10.91 13.38 15.27
CA GLU A 131 11.49 14.68 15.63
C GLU A 131 10.45 15.62 16.26
N CYS A 132 9.26 15.72 15.66
CA CYS A 132 8.16 16.53 16.20
C CYS A 132 7.71 16.05 17.59
N VAL A 133 7.70 14.74 17.84
CA VAL A 133 7.34 14.17 19.15
C VAL A 133 8.40 14.50 20.20
N GLU A 134 9.68 14.40 19.85
CA GLU A 134 10.79 14.78 20.73
C GLU A 134 10.73 16.27 21.09
N GLU A 135 10.52 17.14 20.10
CA GLU A 135 10.39 18.58 20.32
C GLU A 135 9.18 18.91 21.22
N LYS A 136 8.02 18.31 20.96
CA LYS A 136 6.82 18.45 21.80
C LYS A 136 7.13 18.08 23.26
N ASN A 137 7.85 16.97 23.48
CA ASN A 137 8.19 16.52 24.83
C ASN A 137 9.18 17.48 25.52
N ALA A 138 10.17 18.00 24.79
CA ALA A 138 11.11 18.99 25.31
C ALA A 138 10.42 20.31 25.70
N VAL A 139 9.47 20.78 24.88
CA VAL A 139 8.66 21.97 25.17
C VAL A 139 7.76 21.73 26.39
N ALA A 140 7.10 20.58 26.49
CA ALA A 140 6.27 20.24 27.63
C ALA A 140 7.06 20.23 28.95
N ALA A 141 8.28 19.68 28.95
CA ALA A 141 9.16 19.70 30.12
C ALA A 141 9.54 21.13 30.54
N LYS A 142 9.88 22.01 29.57
CA LYS A 142 10.17 23.42 29.84
C LYS A 142 8.95 24.16 30.39
N PHE A 143 7.76 23.88 29.85
CA PHE A 143 6.52 24.46 30.32
C PHE A 143 6.23 24.07 31.78
N GLN A 144 6.44 22.80 32.16
CA GLN A 144 6.27 22.36 33.54
C GLN A 144 7.20 23.12 34.50
N ILE A 145 8.48 23.29 34.14
CA ILE A 145 9.44 24.07 34.95
C ILE A 145 8.96 25.51 35.13
N LEU A 146 8.37 26.12 34.11
CA LEU A 146 7.81 27.47 34.20
C LEU A 146 6.59 27.53 35.12
N CYS A 147 5.69 26.55 35.07
CA CYS A 147 4.56 26.46 35.98
C CYS A 147 4.99 26.30 37.45
N ASP A 148 6.02 25.49 37.71
CA ASP A 148 6.57 25.32 39.05
C ASP A 148 7.17 26.64 39.56
N LYS A 149 7.91 27.35 38.69
CA LYS A 149 8.47 28.67 39.01
C LYS A 149 7.39 29.72 39.25
N GLU A 150 6.33 29.73 38.44
CA GLU A 150 5.18 30.63 38.60
C GLU A 150 4.53 30.40 39.97
N THR A 151 4.31 29.15 40.35
CA THR A 151 3.75 28.76 41.64
C THR A 151 4.62 29.25 42.80
N ALA A 152 5.94 29.00 42.74
CA ALA A 152 6.88 29.48 43.75
C ALA A 152 6.91 31.02 43.86
N CYS A 153 6.83 31.74 42.73
CA CYS A 153 6.74 33.20 42.72
C CYS A 153 5.44 33.71 43.35
N LYS A 154 4.29 33.09 43.03
CA LYS A 154 2.99 33.44 43.63
C LYS A 154 3.00 33.27 45.15
N GLU A 155 3.57 32.17 45.64
CA GLU A 155 3.71 31.95 47.09
C GLU A 155 4.66 32.97 47.75
N SER A 156 5.77 33.30 47.09
CA SER A 156 6.70 34.31 47.59
C SER A 156 6.09 35.70 47.62
N LEU A 157 5.28 36.05 46.61
CA LEU A 157 4.55 37.31 46.57
C LEU A 157 3.54 37.38 47.72
N ALA A 158 2.73 36.34 47.93
CA ALA A 158 1.76 36.29 49.02
C ALA A 158 2.42 36.46 50.40
N ARG A 159 3.59 35.83 50.63
CA ARG A 159 4.37 36.03 51.87
C ARG A 159 4.85 37.47 52.03
N ALA A 160 5.39 38.06 50.97
CA ALA A 160 5.86 39.45 51.00
C ALA A 160 4.72 40.45 51.24
N GLU A 161 3.55 40.21 50.66
CA GLU A 161 2.35 41.03 50.89
C GLU A 161 1.85 40.95 52.34
N ASP A 162 1.84 39.75 52.94
CA ASP A 162 1.49 39.55 54.36
C ASP A 162 2.49 40.23 55.31
N GLU A 163 3.80 40.10 55.03
CA GLU A 163 4.84 40.79 55.79
C GLU A 163 4.72 42.31 55.69
N TYR A 164 4.50 42.83 54.48
CA TYR A 164 4.28 44.26 54.26
C TYR A 164 3.06 44.77 55.05
N ALA A 165 1.95 44.03 55.04
CA ALA A 165 0.76 44.38 55.80
C ALA A 165 1.03 44.45 57.31
N LYS A 166 1.76 43.47 57.87
CA LYS A 166 2.17 43.45 59.28
C LYS A 166 3.07 44.63 59.66
N ILE A 167 4.04 44.95 58.81
CA ILE A 167 4.95 46.09 59.01
C ILE A 167 4.18 47.41 58.96
N SER A 168 3.31 47.57 57.96
CA SER A 168 2.48 48.77 57.78
C SER A 168 1.57 49.02 58.99
N GLN A 169 0.93 47.96 59.51
CA GLN A 169 0.12 48.05 60.72
C GLN A 169 0.97 48.46 61.93
N THR A 170 2.10 47.80 62.15
CA THR A 170 3.03 48.11 63.25
C THR A 170 3.53 49.56 63.18
N PHE A 171 3.85 50.04 61.98
CA PHE A 171 4.28 51.42 61.74
C PHE A 171 3.17 52.42 62.10
N THR A 172 1.93 52.13 61.70
CA THR A 172 0.76 52.97 62.01
C THR A 172 0.51 53.04 63.52
N ASP A 173 0.60 51.89 64.21
CA ASP A 173 0.46 51.80 65.66
C ASP A 173 1.59 52.51 66.40
N ALA A 174 2.83 52.41 65.93
CA ALA A 174 3.96 53.14 66.48
C ALA A 174 3.80 54.66 66.28
N THR A 175 3.39 55.09 65.08
CA THR A 175 3.19 56.50 64.74
C THR A 175 2.07 57.12 65.58
N SER A 176 0.97 56.41 65.82
CA SER A 176 -0.14 56.90 66.65
C SER A 176 0.29 57.08 68.12
N LYS A 177 1.05 56.13 68.68
CA LYS A 177 1.64 56.24 70.03
C LYS A 177 2.61 57.41 70.14
N VAL A 178 3.52 57.58 69.18
CA VAL A 178 4.45 58.72 69.15
C VAL A 178 3.68 60.05 69.11
N ARG A 179 2.63 60.14 68.30
CA ARG A 179 1.76 61.34 68.25
C ARG A 179 1.05 61.60 69.57
N GLN A 180 0.57 60.56 70.25
CA GLN A 180 -0.04 60.69 71.57
C GLN A 180 0.96 61.26 72.59
N PHE A 181 2.20 60.75 72.62
CA PHE A 181 3.26 61.28 73.49
C PHE A 181 3.68 62.70 73.13
N ALA A 182 3.63 63.09 71.85
CA ALA A 182 3.95 64.45 71.42
C ALA A 182 2.85 65.47 71.77
N ASN A 183 1.58 65.07 71.73
CA ASN A 183 0.44 65.96 71.96
C ASN A 183 -0.01 66.03 73.43
N CYS A 184 0.28 65.01 74.24
CA CYS A 184 0.03 65.04 75.67
C CYS A 184 1.28 65.56 76.39
N SER A 185 1.15 66.57 77.24
CA SER A 185 2.22 66.90 78.18
C SER A 185 2.53 65.65 79.01
N LEU A 186 3.80 65.25 79.07
CA LEU A 186 4.27 64.16 79.94
C LEU A 186 3.90 64.42 81.42
N ALA A 187 3.66 65.67 81.78
CA ALA A 187 3.32 66.10 83.13
C ALA A 187 1.81 66.12 83.44
N ASN A 188 0.91 65.85 82.48
CA ASN A 188 -0.54 65.86 82.74
C ASN A 188 -0.99 64.79 83.76
N GLY A 189 -0.15 63.81 84.10
CA GLY A 189 -0.41 62.85 85.18
C GLY A 189 0.49 63.02 86.41
N LEU A 190 1.37 64.03 86.45
CA LEU A 190 2.27 64.30 87.57
C LEU A 190 1.78 65.46 88.46
N LEU A 191 0.77 66.21 88.02
CA LEU A 191 0.05 67.24 88.77
C LEU A 191 -1.40 66.77 88.99
#